data_AF-A0A2E7DDA3-F1
#
_entry.id   AF-A0A2E7DDA3-F1
#
_cell.length_a   1.000
_cell.length_b   1.000
_cell.length_c   1.000
_cell.angle_alpha   90.00
_cell.angle_beta   90.00
_cell.angle_gamma   90.00
#
_symmetry.space_group_name_H-M   'P 1'
#
loop_
_entity.id
_entity.type
_entity.pdbx_description
1 polymer ?
#
loop_
_entity_poly.entity_id
_entity_poly.type
_entity_poly.pdbx_seq_one_letter_code
_entity_poly.pdbx_strand_id
1 'polypeptide(L)' 'MVINWIGDNADLVSFGYSNGPASCLGETLVSGGAVTSIEQETGLVAVGVFMTNEEGEVISLGSTIVRFLT' A
#
# COMPACT_ATOMS: atom_id res chain seq x y z
N MET A 1 5.04 0.00 -5.12
CA MET A 1 3.69 -0.53 -5.38
C MET A 1 2.67 0.60 -5.57
N VAL A 2 2.22 1.28 -4.51
CA VAL A 2 1.13 2.28 -4.56
C VAL A 2 1.37 3.39 -5.59
N ILE A 3 2.56 3.97 -5.64
CA ILE A 3 2.91 5.04 -6.60
C ILE A 3 2.76 4.56 -8.05
N ASN A 4 3.11 3.29 -8.33
CA ASN A 4 2.97 2.72 -9.66
C ASN A 4 1.50 2.41 -10.01
N TRP A 5 0.70 2.01 -9.01
CA TRP A 5 -0.73 1.77 -9.18
C TRP A 5 -1.52 3.05 -9.46
N ILE A 6 -1.23 4.14 -8.75
CA ILE A 6 -1.93 5.43 -8.97
C ILE A 6 -1.51 6.11 -10.28
N GLY A 7 -0.24 5.93 -10.70
CA GLY A 7 0.31 6.59 -11.88
C GLY A 7 0.16 8.12 -11.77
N ASP A 8 -0.23 8.76 -12.85
CA ASP A 8 -0.43 10.22 -12.91
C ASP A 8 -1.83 10.67 -12.47
N ASN A 9 -2.70 9.74 -12.05
CA ASN A 9 -4.11 10.04 -11.75
C ASN A 9 -4.32 10.52 -10.30
N ALA A 10 -3.33 10.36 -9.43
CA ALA A 10 -3.45 10.72 -8.03
C ALA A 10 -2.11 11.12 -7.42
N ASP A 11 -2.19 11.95 -6.38
CA ASP A 11 -1.05 12.29 -5.52
C ASP A 11 -0.98 11.35 -4.31
N LEU A 12 0.23 10.94 -3.93
CA LEU A 12 0.45 10.27 -2.64
C LEU A 12 0.43 11.32 -1.51
N VAL A 13 -0.56 11.24 -0.62
CA VAL A 13 -0.73 12.19 0.50
C VAL A 13 0.00 11.70 1.75
N SER A 14 -0.11 10.41 2.05
CA SER A 14 0.54 9.81 3.22
C SER A 14 0.88 8.35 2.96
N PHE A 15 2.01 7.90 3.50
CA PHE A 15 2.44 6.51 3.47
C PHE A 15 3.02 6.13 4.83
N GLY A 16 2.36 5.20 5.50
CA GLY A 16 2.82 4.59 6.74
C GLY A 16 2.99 3.09 6.55
N TYR A 17 4.08 2.54 7.06
CA TYR A 17 4.28 1.09 7.11
C TYR A 17 4.94 0.71 8.44
N SER A 18 4.57 -0.46 8.95
CA SER A 18 5.20 -1.07 10.10
C SER A 18 5.99 -2.28 9.64
N ASN A 19 7.28 -2.29 9.93
CA ASN A 19 8.15 -3.43 9.64
C ASN A 19 7.91 -4.52 10.67
N GLY A 20 7.60 -5.73 10.19
CA GLY A 20 7.69 -6.94 11.00
C GLY A 20 9.14 -7.35 11.28
N PRO A 21 9.37 -8.44 12.02
CA PRO A 21 10.72 -9.00 12.15
C PRO A 21 11.33 -9.25 10.77
N ALA A 22 12.64 -9.01 10.67
CA ALA A 22 13.38 -8.84 9.43
C ALA A 22 12.98 -9.84 8.32
N SER A 23 12.65 -9.31 7.14
CA SER A 23 12.51 -10.13 5.94
C SER A 23 13.87 -10.74 5.60
N CYS A 24 13.92 -12.04 5.35
CA CYS A 24 15.15 -12.73 5.01
C CYS A 24 15.62 -12.31 3.61
N LEU A 25 16.90 -11.94 3.47
CA LEU A 25 17.50 -11.63 2.17
C LEU A 25 17.55 -12.92 1.33
N GLY A 26 16.92 -12.91 0.15
CA GLY A 26 16.93 -14.03 -0.80
C GLY A 26 15.54 -14.56 -1.18
N GLU A 27 14.48 -14.11 -0.51
CA GLU A 27 13.10 -14.54 -0.77
C GLU A 27 12.38 -13.63 -1.76
N THR A 28 11.43 -14.18 -2.53
CA THR A 28 10.51 -13.39 -3.34
C THR A 28 9.41 -12.79 -2.46
N LEU A 29 9.29 -11.46 -2.51
CA LEU A 29 8.22 -10.74 -1.82
C LEU A 29 7.10 -10.36 -2.79
N VAL A 30 5.86 -10.63 -2.38
CA VAL A 30 4.66 -10.24 -3.13
C VAL A 30 3.99 -9.09 -2.40
N SER A 31 3.86 -7.94 -3.08
CA SER A 31 3.15 -6.78 -2.55
C SER A 31 1.68 -6.81 -2.96
N GLY A 32 0.78 -6.63 -2.00
CA GLY A 32 -0.66 -6.55 -2.20
C GLY A 32 -1.27 -5.35 -1.48
N GLY A 33 -2.53 -5.07 -1.77
CA GLY A 33 -3.27 -4.00 -1.11
C GLY A 33 -4.74 -4.00 -1.47
N ALA A 34 -5.53 -3.33 -0.64
CA ALA A 34 -6.96 -3.18 -0.82
C ALA A 34 -7.40 -1.77 -0.45
N VAL A 35 -8.31 -1.20 -1.24
CA VAL A 35 -8.98 0.06 -0.88
C VAL A 35 -9.84 -0.18 0.36
N THR A 36 -9.63 0.62 1.40
CA THR A 36 -10.34 0.50 2.69
C THR A 36 -11.39 1.59 2.87
N SER A 37 -11.23 2.75 2.22
CA SER A 37 -12.23 3.84 2.23
C SER A 37 -12.04 4.80 1.05
N ILE A 38 -13.13 5.46 0.64
CA ILE A 38 -13.15 6.51 -0.40
C ILE A 38 -13.95 7.70 0.13
N GLU A 39 -13.33 8.88 0.19
CA GLU A 39 -13.95 10.16 0.51
C GLU A 39 -14.17 10.97 -0.78
N GLN A 40 -15.41 11.00 -1.27
CA GLN A 40 -15.72 11.58 -2.58
C GLN A 40 -15.58 13.11 -2.63
N GLU A 41 -15.82 13.80 -1.52
CA GLU A 41 -15.75 15.27 -1.48
C GLU A 41 -14.32 15.79 -1.66
N THR A 42 -13.33 15.05 -1.15
CA THR A 42 -11.92 15.44 -1.15
C THR A 42 -11.09 14.67 -2.17
N GLY A 43 -11.64 13.59 -2.73
CA GLY A 43 -10.93 12.65 -3.59
C GLY A 43 -9.94 11.75 -2.84
N LEU A 44 -9.98 11.71 -1.49
CA LEU A 44 -9.07 10.91 -0.69
C LEU A 44 -9.48 9.44 -0.70
N VAL A 45 -8.52 8.56 -0.99
CA VAL A 45 -8.68 7.11 -0.99
C VAL A 45 -7.68 6.50 -0.02
N ALA A 46 -8.18 5.79 0.99
CA ALA A 46 -7.37 5.03 1.92
C ALA A 46 -7.14 3.62 1.35
N VAL A 47 -5.88 3.17 1.37
CA VAL A 47 -5.48 1.85 0.88
C VAL A 47 -4.64 1.17 1.96
N GLY A 48 -5.08 -0.01 2.38
CA GLY A 48 -4.24 -0.91 3.17
C GLY A 48 -3.29 -1.64 2.24
N VAL A 49 -2.00 -1.69 2.59
CA VAL A 49 -0.98 -2.42 1.83
C VAL A 49 -0.36 -3.50 2.70
N PHE A 50 0.04 -4.60 2.08
CA PHE A 50 0.71 -5.69 2.76
C PHE A 50 1.79 -6.28 1.86
N MET A 51 2.76 -6.94 2.48
CA MET A 51 3.75 -7.76 1.80
C MET A 51 3.69 -9.17 2.34
N THR A 52 3.75 -10.16 1.45
CA THR A 52 3.88 -11.57 1.81
C THR A 52 5.18 -12.16 1.31
N ASN A 53 5.71 -13.15 2.04
CA ASN A 53 6.79 -14.00 1.57
C ASN A 53 6.27 -15.07 0.58
N GLU A 54 7.15 -15.98 0.14
CA GLU A 54 6.81 -17.08 -0.78
C GLU A 54 5.81 -18.08 -0.19
N GLU A 55 5.75 -18.20 1.14
CA GLU A 55 4.79 -19.03 1.86
C GLU A 55 3.42 -18.34 2.03
N GLY A 56 3.29 -17.08 1.60
CA GLY A 56 2.07 -16.29 1.72
C GLY A 56 1.86 -15.66 3.09
N GLU A 57 2.84 -15.71 3.99
CA GLU A 57 2.76 -15.07 5.30
C GLU A 57 2.95 -13.56 5.18
N VAL A 58 2.08 -12.79 5.85
CA VAL A 58 2.16 -11.33 5.87
C VAL A 58 3.30 -10.88 6.77
N ILE A 59 4.34 -10.32 6.15
CA ILE A 59 5.56 -9.87 6.85
C ILE A 59 5.54 -8.37 7.18
N SER A 60 4.68 -7.59 6.53
CA SER A 60 4.57 -6.15 6.74
C SER A 60 3.19 -5.64 6.38
N LEU A 61 2.72 -4.69 7.17
CA LEU A 61 1.44 -4.00 6.99
C LEU A 61 1.69 -2.50 6.87
N GLY A 62 1.01 -1.86 5.94
CA GLY A 62 1.02 -0.42 5.78
C GLY A 62 -0.35 0.13 5.47
N SER A 63 -0.47 1.44 5.66
CA SER A 63 -1.65 2.22 5.32
C SER A 63 -1.18 3.43 4.53
N THR A 64 -1.88 3.72 3.44
CA THR A 64 -1.57 4.86 2.60
C THR A 64 -2.84 5.63 2.28
N ILE A 65 -2.68 6.93 2.06
CA ILE A 65 -3.73 7.81 1.60
C ILE A 65 -3.24 8.43 0.30
N VAL A 66 -4.05 8.30 -0.74
CA VAL A 66 -3.82 8.94 -2.05
C VAL A 66 -4.99 9.88 -2.35
N ARG A 67 -4.76 10.89 -3.18
CA ARG A 67 -5.79 11.84 -3.60
C ARG A 67 -5.90 11.84 -5.11
N PHE A 68 -7.04 11.39 -5.63
CA PHE A 68 -7.31 11.47 -7.06
C PHE A 68 -7.73 12.89 -7.42
N LEU A 69 -7.17 13.41 -8.51
CA LEU A 69 -7.57 14.69 -9.08
C LEU A 69 -8.81 14.45 -9.93
N THR A 70 -9.90 15.12 -9.58
CA THR A 70 -11.17 15.07 -10.32
C THR A 70 -11.08 15.84 -11.63
#